data_AF-A0ABC8SNW9-F1
#
_entry.id   AF-A0ABC8SNW9-F1
#
_cell.length_a   1.000
_cell.length_b   1.000
_cell.length_c   1.000
_cell.angle_alpha   90.00
_cell.angle_beta   90.00
_cell.angle_gamma   90.00
#
_symmetry.space_group_name_H-M   'P 1'
#
loop_
_entity.id
_entity.type
_entity.pdbx_description
1 polymer ?
#
loop_
_entity_poly.entity_id
_entity_poly.type
_entity_poly.pdbx_seq_one_letter_code
_entity_poly.pdbx_strand_id
1 'polypeptide(L)'
;MWLAGQFSVPLINCLRLVIYGLSLVTDEGLIKSVTREGNPGELLRGPLYYVLILILCSLVFWRESPTGVISLAMMCGGDGVADIMGRRFGSLKIPYNPQKSWAGSISMFIFGFSISIGMLYYFSVLGYFQFDLVGAMGRVALVSLVATVVESLPTTGVVDDNISVPLASMLISFFMFGY
;
A
#
# COMPACT_ATOMS: atom_id res chain seq x y z
N MET A 1 19.21 16.67 -10.71
CA MET A 1 20.21 15.62 -10.41
C MET A 1 19.77 14.68 -9.26
N TRP A 2 19.02 15.16 -8.25
CA TRP A 2 18.55 14.35 -7.11
C TRP A 2 17.38 13.38 -7.39
N LEU A 3 16.59 13.61 -8.45
CA LEU A 3 15.46 12.75 -8.83
C LEU A 3 15.93 11.36 -9.33
N ALA A 4 17.07 11.28 -10.03
CA ALA A 4 17.54 10.04 -10.65
C ALA A 4 17.94 8.95 -9.63
N GLY A 5 18.36 9.33 -8.42
CA GLY A 5 18.72 8.41 -7.33
C GLY A 5 17.53 7.83 -6.56
N GLN A 6 16.37 8.50 -6.59
CA GLN A 6 15.18 8.09 -5.83
C GLN A 6 14.34 7.05 -6.58
N PHE A 7 14.28 7.14 -7.91
CA PHE A 7 13.56 6.15 -8.72
C PHE A 7 14.37 4.89 -8.97
N SER A 8 15.70 4.97 -8.89
CA SER A 8 16.57 3.83 -9.20
C SER A 8 16.30 2.66 -8.28
N VAL A 9 16.03 2.89 -6.99
CA VAL A 9 15.73 1.79 -6.05
C VAL A 9 14.46 1.01 -6.42
N PRO A 10 13.26 1.63 -6.51
CA PRO A 10 12.06 0.89 -6.89
C PRO A 10 12.11 0.40 -8.35
N LEU A 11 12.76 1.12 -9.26
CA LEU A 11 12.87 0.71 -10.66
C LEU A 11 13.81 -0.49 -10.85
N ILE A 12 14.94 -0.53 -10.12
CA ILE A 12 15.81 -1.71 -10.04
C ILE A 12 15.02 -2.87 -9.42
N ASN A 13 14.24 -2.63 -8.37
CA ASN A 13 13.42 -3.68 -7.75
C ASN A 13 12.35 -4.22 -8.70
N CYS A 14 11.73 -3.34 -9.51
CA CYS A 14 10.77 -3.73 -10.55
C CYS A 14 11.44 -4.62 -11.60
N LEU A 15 12.58 -4.19 -12.15
CA LEU A 15 13.35 -4.97 -13.11
C LEU A 15 13.77 -6.33 -12.51
N ARG A 16 14.19 -6.32 -11.24
CA ARG A 16 14.53 -7.54 -10.49
C ARG A 16 13.34 -8.51 -10.51
N LEU A 17 12.18 -8.07 -10.05
CA LEU A 17 10.96 -8.91 -10.00
C LEU A 17 10.51 -9.40 -11.38
N VAL A 18 10.62 -8.58 -12.44
CA VAL A 18 10.30 -9.00 -13.81
C VAL A 18 11.25 -10.08 -14.31
N ILE A 19 12.56 -9.89 -14.12
CA ILE A 19 13.59 -10.84 -14.58
C ILE A 19 13.43 -12.20 -13.89
N TYR A 20 13.28 -12.19 -12.56
CA TYR A 20 13.10 -13.43 -11.79
C TYR A 20 11.72 -14.05 -11.99
N GLY A 21 10.68 -13.23 -12.14
CA GLY A 21 9.31 -13.70 -12.33
C GLY A 21 9.05 -14.31 -13.71
N LEU A 22 9.74 -13.82 -14.75
CA LEU A 22 9.76 -14.45 -16.09
C LEU A 22 10.71 -15.65 -16.18
N SER A 23 11.34 -16.04 -15.07
CA SER A 23 12.35 -17.12 -15.02
C SER A 23 13.54 -16.91 -15.98
N LEU A 24 13.85 -15.65 -16.33
CA LEU A 24 15.00 -15.32 -17.19
C LEU A 24 16.33 -15.55 -16.44
N VAL A 25 16.30 -15.39 -15.12
CA VAL A 25 17.38 -15.74 -14.19
C VAL A 25 16.72 -16.42 -12.99
N THR A 26 17.28 -17.50 -12.48
CA THR A 26 16.76 -18.22 -11.32
C THR A 26 17.55 -17.87 -10.06
N ASP A 27 16.88 -17.24 -9.08
CA ASP A 27 17.40 -17.05 -7.72
C ASP A 27 16.44 -17.74 -6.76
N GLU A 28 16.78 -18.96 -6.37
CA GLU A 28 15.97 -19.78 -5.47
C GLU A 28 15.79 -19.13 -4.10
N GLY A 29 16.74 -18.33 -3.64
CA GLY A 29 16.65 -17.61 -2.37
C GLY A 29 15.59 -16.50 -2.41
N LEU A 30 15.54 -15.75 -3.51
CA LEU A 30 14.50 -14.73 -3.71
C LEU A 30 13.13 -15.36 -3.94
N ILE A 31 13.04 -16.38 -4.80
CA ILE A 31 11.76 -17.06 -5.09
C ILE A 31 11.19 -17.64 -3.80
N LYS A 32 12.00 -18.33 -2.99
CA LYS A 32 11.53 -18.95 -1.75
C LYS A 32 11.16 -17.96 -0.64
N SER A 33 11.72 -16.75 -0.65
CA SER A 33 11.42 -15.73 0.36
C SER A 33 10.19 -14.88 0.02
N VAL A 34 9.89 -14.70 -1.27
CA VAL A 34 8.82 -13.80 -1.73
C VAL A 34 7.57 -14.55 -2.20
N THR A 35 7.71 -15.81 -2.64
CA THR A 35 6.58 -16.62 -3.16
C THR A 35 6.10 -17.64 -2.12
N ARG A 36 4.81 -17.97 -2.16
CA ARG A 36 4.19 -18.96 -1.25
C ARG A 36 4.34 -20.39 -1.75
N GLU A 37 4.15 -20.61 -3.05
CA GLU A 37 4.22 -21.95 -3.65
C GLU A 37 5.57 -22.25 -4.30
N GLY A 38 6.53 -21.32 -4.23
CA GLY A 38 7.82 -21.44 -4.90
C GLY A 38 7.73 -21.18 -6.41
N ASN A 39 6.60 -20.68 -6.90
CA ASN A 39 6.39 -20.40 -8.32
C ASN A 39 6.88 -18.97 -8.67
N PRO A 40 7.84 -18.81 -9.59
CA PRO A 40 8.33 -17.51 -10.04
C PRO A 40 7.22 -16.57 -10.53
N GLY A 41 6.14 -17.12 -11.12
CA GLY A 41 5.02 -16.34 -11.63
C GLY A 41 4.26 -15.54 -10.55
N GLU A 42 4.35 -15.93 -9.28
CA GLU A 42 3.78 -15.15 -8.17
C GLU A 42 4.47 -13.78 -8.01
N LEU A 43 5.76 -13.69 -8.35
CA LEU A 43 6.53 -12.44 -8.30
C LEU A 43 5.93 -11.39 -9.24
N LEU A 44 5.34 -11.81 -10.37
CA LEU A 44 4.73 -10.95 -11.37
C LEU A 44 3.32 -10.46 -11.00
N ARG A 45 2.77 -10.93 -9.88
CA ARG A 45 1.45 -10.50 -9.37
C ARG A 45 1.64 -9.52 -8.21
N GLY A 46 1.26 -9.90 -6.99
CA GLY A 46 1.28 -9.03 -5.80
C GLY A 46 2.57 -8.20 -5.65
N PRO A 47 3.77 -8.81 -5.64
CA PRO A 47 5.02 -8.07 -5.48
C PRO A 47 5.30 -7.05 -6.59
N LEU A 48 5.10 -7.43 -7.86
CA LEU A 48 5.30 -6.51 -8.99
C LEU A 48 4.32 -5.34 -8.93
N TYR A 49 3.05 -5.61 -8.66
CA TYR A 49 2.02 -4.59 -8.57
C TYR A 49 2.30 -3.57 -7.46
N TYR A 50 2.75 -4.07 -6.32
CA TYR A 50 3.18 -3.24 -5.21
C TYR A 50 4.29 -2.26 -5.62
N VAL A 51 5.32 -2.76 -6.34
CA VAL A 51 6.42 -1.93 -6.82
C VAL A 51 5.97 -0.95 -7.90
N LEU A 52 5.08 -1.34 -8.80
CA LEU A 52 4.53 -0.44 -9.82
C LEU A 52 3.76 0.73 -9.19
N ILE A 53 2.99 0.48 -8.14
CA ILE A 53 2.26 1.52 -7.41
C ILE A 53 3.23 2.42 -6.64
N LEU A 54 4.29 1.86 -6.03
CA LEU A 54 5.37 2.66 -5.45
C LEU A 54 6.00 3.60 -6.49
N ILE A 55 6.28 3.10 -7.69
CA ILE A 55 6.82 3.89 -8.79
C ILE A 55 5.81 4.98 -9.21
N LEU A 56 4.52 4.65 -9.36
CA LEU A 56 3.50 5.62 -9.74
C LEU A 56 3.30 6.70 -8.67
N CYS A 57 3.17 6.32 -7.40
CA CYS A 57 3.08 7.27 -6.29
C CYS A 57 4.32 8.16 -6.19
N SER A 58 5.51 7.58 -6.37
CA SER A 58 6.75 8.35 -6.34
C SER A 58 6.92 9.24 -7.57
N LEU A 59 6.39 8.91 -8.74
CA LEU A 59 6.46 9.75 -9.94
C LEU A 59 5.46 10.91 -9.90
N VAL A 60 4.23 10.64 -9.44
CA VAL A 60 3.12 11.61 -9.52
C VAL A 60 3.04 12.51 -8.28
N PHE A 61 3.36 11.99 -7.10
CA PHE A 61 3.06 12.65 -5.81
C PHE A 61 4.32 12.91 -4.96
N TRP A 62 5.50 13.02 -5.59
CA TRP A 62 6.77 13.15 -4.88
C TRP A 62 6.87 14.39 -3.98
N ARG A 63 7.15 14.17 -2.68
CA ARG A 63 7.52 15.11 -1.61
C ARG A 63 6.60 16.31 -1.31
N GLU A 64 5.85 16.81 -2.28
CA GLU A 64 5.01 18.00 -2.16
C GLU A 64 3.51 17.67 -2.21
N SER A 65 3.14 16.38 -2.13
CA SER A 65 1.74 15.99 -2.07
C SER A 65 1.43 15.10 -0.85
N PRO A 66 0.53 15.55 0.04
CA PRO A 66 -0.04 14.71 1.10
C PRO A 66 -0.62 13.40 0.57
N THR A 67 -1.12 13.41 -0.66
CA THR A 67 -1.73 12.25 -1.34
C THR A 67 -0.78 11.08 -1.47
N GLY A 68 0.47 11.32 -1.87
CA GLY A 68 1.49 10.28 -1.97
C GLY A 68 1.81 9.68 -0.61
N VAL A 69 1.96 10.52 0.41
CA VAL A 69 2.29 10.09 1.78
C VAL A 69 1.19 9.20 2.36
N ILE A 70 -0.07 9.61 2.25
CA ILE A 70 -1.21 8.83 2.76
C ILE A 70 -1.35 7.51 2.01
N SER A 71 -1.23 7.52 0.69
CA SER A 71 -1.35 6.30 -0.13
C SER A 71 -0.27 5.27 0.21
N LEU A 72 0.97 5.74 0.39
CA LEU A 72 2.08 4.89 0.80
C LEU A 72 1.92 4.38 2.24
N ALA A 73 1.42 5.21 3.16
CA ALA A 73 1.16 4.80 4.53
C ALA A 73 0.05 3.74 4.62
N MET A 74 -1.02 3.87 3.83
CA MET A 74 -2.11 2.89 3.76
C MET A 74 -1.65 1.56 3.16
N MET A 75 -0.85 1.61 2.08
CA MET A 75 -0.32 0.41 1.43
C MET A 75 0.78 -0.27 2.24
N CYS A 76 1.83 0.45 2.65
CA CYS A 76 2.96 -0.16 3.36
C CYS A 76 2.64 -0.45 4.82
N GLY A 77 1.94 0.47 5.48
CA GLY A 77 1.64 0.39 6.90
C GLY A 77 0.33 -0.34 7.17
N GLY A 78 -0.76 0.16 6.58
CA GLY A 78 -2.11 -0.36 6.80
C GLY A 78 -2.26 -1.82 6.37
N ASP A 79 -2.05 -2.10 5.08
CA ASP A 79 -2.20 -3.44 4.49
C ASP A 79 -1.19 -4.45 5.08
N GLY A 80 0.08 -4.06 5.19
CA GLY A 80 1.11 -4.92 5.79
C GLY A 80 0.80 -5.34 7.24
N VAL A 81 0.31 -4.42 8.08
CA VAL A 81 -0.09 -4.76 9.46
C VAL A 81 -1.41 -5.54 9.48
N ALA A 82 -2.35 -5.22 8.61
CA ALA A 82 -3.63 -5.93 8.48
C ALA A 82 -3.44 -7.40 8.13
N ASP A 83 -2.50 -7.71 7.24
CA ASP A 83 -2.17 -9.08 6.86
C ASP A 83 -1.55 -9.86 8.04
N ILE A 84 -0.60 -9.26 8.76
CA ILE A 84 0.01 -9.89 9.96
C ILE A 84 -1.05 -10.14 11.04
N MET A 85 -1.85 -9.13 11.36
CA MET A 85 -2.89 -9.23 12.40
C MET A 85 -4.04 -10.16 11.97
N GLY A 86 -4.42 -10.15 10.70
CA GLY A 86 -5.44 -11.03 10.14
C GLY A 86 -5.01 -12.49 10.16
N ARG A 87 -3.73 -12.79 9.90
CA ARG A 87 -3.19 -14.16 10.02
C ARG A 87 -3.07 -14.62 11.47
N ARG A 88 -2.68 -13.74 12.39
CA ARG A 88 -2.43 -14.09 13.81
C ARG A 88 -3.69 -14.09 14.68
N PHE A 89 -4.60 -13.16 14.46
CA PHE A 89 -5.78 -12.92 15.33
C PHE A 89 -7.12 -12.98 14.56
N GLY A 90 -7.11 -13.21 13.24
CA GLY A 90 -8.31 -13.22 12.40
C GLY A 90 -9.15 -14.50 12.47
N SER A 91 -9.57 -14.89 13.68
CA SER A 91 -10.49 -16.01 13.92
C SER A 91 -11.91 -15.70 13.44
N LEU A 92 -12.36 -14.46 13.62
CA LEU A 92 -13.65 -13.96 13.13
C LEU A 92 -13.54 -13.50 11.68
N LYS A 93 -14.09 -14.31 10.77
CA LYS A 93 -14.15 -14.01 9.34
C LYS A 93 -15.28 -13.04 9.00
N ILE A 94 -15.10 -12.32 7.91
CA ILE A 94 -16.11 -11.39 7.41
C ILE A 94 -17.23 -12.20 6.74
N PRO A 95 -18.52 -11.93 7.01
CA PRO A 95 -19.64 -12.76 6.53
C PRO A 95 -19.71 -12.91 5.01
N TYR A 96 -19.28 -11.88 4.29
CA TYR A 96 -19.28 -11.80 2.83
C TYR A 96 -17.90 -12.08 2.19
N ASN A 97 -16.85 -12.22 2.99
CA ASN A 97 -15.51 -12.54 2.50
C ASN A 97 -14.76 -13.45 3.52
N PRO A 98 -14.82 -14.78 3.34
CA PRO A 98 -14.23 -15.72 4.30
C PRO A 98 -12.69 -15.71 4.30
N GLN A 99 -12.05 -15.08 3.30
CA GLN A 99 -10.60 -14.95 3.25
C GLN A 99 -10.09 -13.82 4.15
N LYS A 100 -10.91 -12.79 4.38
CA LYS A 100 -10.59 -11.64 5.24
C LYS A 100 -11.19 -11.79 6.63
N SER A 101 -10.64 -11.06 7.58
CA SER A 101 -11.06 -11.13 8.99
C SER A 101 -11.37 -9.74 9.53
N TRP A 102 -12.30 -9.68 10.48
CA TRP A 102 -12.62 -8.43 11.16
C TRP A 102 -11.39 -7.83 11.86
N ALA A 103 -10.54 -8.69 12.45
CA ALA A 103 -9.29 -8.26 13.08
C ALA A 103 -8.33 -7.59 12.09
N GLY A 104 -8.20 -8.15 10.88
CA GLY A 104 -7.40 -7.58 9.80
C GLY A 104 -7.93 -6.21 9.36
N SER A 105 -9.21 -6.09 9.05
CA SER A 105 -9.82 -4.83 8.61
C SER A 105 -9.77 -3.74 9.69
N ILE A 106 -10.03 -4.07 10.95
CA ILE A 106 -9.89 -3.11 12.07
C ILE A 106 -8.43 -2.66 12.20
N SER A 107 -7.48 -3.59 12.07
CA SER A 107 -6.05 -3.26 12.10
C SER A 107 -5.67 -2.34 10.95
N MET A 108 -6.14 -2.62 9.74
CA MET A 108 -5.90 -1.77 8.57
C MET A 108 -6.35 -0.33 8.82
N PHE A 109 -7.57 -0.15 9.34
CA PHE A 109 -8.11 1.17 9.62
C PHE A 109 -7.27 1.91 10.68
N ILE A 110 -7.01 1.27 11.83
CA ILE A 110 -6.31 1.90 12.96
C ILE A 110 -4.86 2.22 12.61
N PHE A 111 -4.12 1.25 12.08
CA PHE A 111 -2.71 1.43 11.75
C PHE A 111 -2.53 2.31 10.51
N GLY A 112 -3.35 2.12 9.48
CA GLY A 112 -3.35 2.97 8.29
C GLY A 112 -3.62 4.43 8.63
N PHE A 113 -4.64 4.70 9.46
CA PHE A 113 -4.94 6.05 9.96
C PHE A 113 -3.79 6.62 10.79
N SER A 114 -3.30 5.87 11.77
CA SER A 114 -2.28 6.35 12.71
C SER A 114 -0.94 6.63 12.01
N ILE A 115 -0.51 5.75 11.11
CA ILE A 115 0.72 5.92 10.34
C ILE A 115 0.56 7.10 9.36
N SER A 116 -0.59 7.22 8.69
CA SER A 116 -0.84 8.33 7.77
C SER A 116 -0.78 9.69 8.48
N ILE A 117 -1.45 9.82 9.64
CA ILE A 117 -1.41 11.06 10.43
C ILE A 117 -0.02 11.33 10.98
N GLY A 118 0.67 10.31 11.51
CA GLY A 118 2.04 10.45 11.98
C GLY A 118 2.99 10.93 10.89
N MET A 119 2.86 10.39 9.68
CA MET A 119 3.66 10.79 8.53
C MET A 119 3.31 12.21 8.07
N LEU A 120 2.04 12.57 7.95
CA LEU A 120 1.63 13.95 7.62
C LEU A 120 2.18 14.94 8.65
N TYR A 121 2.05 14.64 9.94
CA TYR A 121 2.57 15.47 11.02
C TYR A 121 4.09 15.61 10.92
N TYR A 122 4.81 14.52 10.67
CA TYR A 122 6.26 14.53 10.47
C TYR A 122 6.67 15.45 9.31
N PHE A 123 6.00 15.37 8.16
CA PHE A 123 6.26 16.26 7.03
C PHE A 123 5.85 17.71 7.30
N SER A 124 4.83 17.96 8.13
CA SER A 124 4.45 19.31 8.55
C SER A 124 5.51 19.96 9.44
N VAL A 125 6.04 19.23 10.43
CA VAL A 125 7.11 19.71 11.31
C VAL A 125 8.37 20.07 10.53
N LEU A 126 8.66 19.32 9.46
CA LEU A 126 9.76 19.61 8.55
C LEU A 126 9.50 20.80 7.60
N GLY A 127 8.32 21.42 7.67
CA GLY A 127 7.97 22.60 6.90
C GLY A 127 7.53 22.33 5.46
N TYR A 128 7.33 21.06 5.07
CA TYR A 128 6.88 20.72 3.72
C TYR A 128 5.39 21.04 3.51
N PHE A 129 4.56 20.98 4.57
CA PHE A 129 3.11 21.22 4.50
C PHE A 129 2.58 22.05 5.66
N GLN A 130 1.66 22.96 5.34
CA GLN A 130 0.78 23.64 6.30
C GLN A 130 -0.62 23.06 6.13
N PHE A 131 -1.15 22.40 7.16
CA PHE A 131 -2.51 21.86 7.13
C PHE A 131 -3.18 21.98 8.50
N ASP A 132 -4.49 22.16 8.48
CA ASP A 132 -5.30 22.03 9.70
C ASP A 132 -5.32 20.55 10.12
N LEU A 133 -4.75 20.25 11.29
CA LEU A 133 -4.63 18.89 11.81
C LEU A 133 -6.01 18.23 11.97
N VAL A 134 -7.02 18.99 12.39
CA VAL A 134 -8.39 18.48 12.61
C VAL A 134 -9.04 18.12 11.27
N GLY A 135 -8.98 19.02 10.29
CA GLY A 135 -9.46 18.75 8.93
C GLY A 135 -8.70 17.59 8.24
N ALA A 136 -7.38 17.50 8.45
CA ALA A 136 -6.57 16.41 7.92
C ALA A 136 -6.95 15.06 8.54
N MET A 137 -7.20 15.00 9.85
CA MET A 137 -7.69 13.80 10.53
C MET A 137 -9.02 13.31 9.93
N GLY A 138 -9.98 14.21 9.69
CA GLY A 138 -11.24 13.83 9.05
C GLY A 138 -11.05 13.24 7.65
N ARG A 139 -10.20 13.87 6.83
CA ARG A 139 -9.91 13.40 5.46
C ARG A 139 -9.16 12.07 5.46
N VAL A 140 -8.16 11.90 6.32
CA VAL A 140 -7.41 10.63 6.43
C VAL A 140 -8.32 9.52 6.95
N ALA A 141 -9.20 9.79 7.93
CA ALA A 141 -10.16 8.81 8.40
C ALA A 141 -11.07 8.31 7.27
N LEU A 142 -11.52 9.20 6.38
CA LEU A 142 -12.29 8.80 5.19
C LEU A 142 -11.46 7.95 4.23
N VAL A 143 -10.22 8.34 3.94
CA VAL A 143 -9.31 7.54 3.08
C VAL A 143 -9.09 6.15 3.68
N SER A 144 -8.77 6.06 4.98
CA SER A 144 -8.54 4.79 5.66
C SER A 144 -9.79 3.93 5.72
N LEU A 145 -10.98 4.53 5.84
CA LEU A 145 -12.25 3.81 5.82
C LEU A 145 -12.52 3.22 4.43
N VAL A 146 -12.36 4.01 3.38
CA VAL A 146 -12.56 3.52 2.00
C VAL A 146 -11.56 2.42 1.67
N ALA A 147 -10.29 2.59 2.02
CA ALA A 147 -9.27 1.56 1.84
C ALA A 147 -9.61 0.26 2.58
N THR A 148 -10.08 0.36 3.82
CA THR A 148 -10.52 -0.80 4.62
C THR A 148 -11.73 -1.51 4.01
N VAL A 149 -12.67 -0.76 3.44
CA VAL A 149 -13.82 -1.32 2.73
C VAL A 149 -13.37 -2.02 1.45
N VAL A 150 -12.49 -1.40 0.67
CA VAL A 150 -11.94 -1.99 -0.56
C VAL A 150 -11.19 -3.28 -0.25
N GLU A 151 -10.41 -3.30 0.82
CA GLU A 151 -9.70 -4.48 1.33
C GLU A 151 -10.65 -5.59 1.82
N SER A 152 -11.81 -5.23 2.39
CA SER A 152 -12.76 -6.22 2.89
C SER A 152 -13.58 -6.88 1.79
N LEU A 153 -13.71 -6.25 0.62
CA LEU A 153 -14.48 -6.77 -0.50
C LEU A 153 -13.91 -8.09 -1.04
N PRO A 154 -14.75 -9.02 -1.52
CA PRO A 154 -14.31 -10.25 -2.17
C PRO A 154 -13.90 -9.94 -3.62
N THR A 155 -12.76 -9.26 -3.80
CA THR A 155 -12.19 -8.89 -5.11
C THR A 155 -11.36 -10.00 -5.77
N THR A 156 -11.29 -11.17 -5.13
CA THR A 156 -10.48 -12.32 -5.57
C THR A 156 -10.85 -12.79 -6.97
N GLY A 157 -10.07 -12.36 -7.97
CA GLY A 157 -10.14 -12.85 -9.35
C GLY A 157 -10.00 -11.77 -10.43
N VAL A 158 -10.33 -10.50 -10.13
CA VAL A 158 -10.31 -9.42 -11.14
C VAL A 158 -9.24 -8.37 -10.87
N VAL A 159 -9.02 -8.03 -9.60
CA VAL A 159 -7.99 -7.05 -9.17
C VAL A 159 -7.41 -7.53 -7.85
N ASP A 160 -6.08 -7.65 -7.76
CA ASP A 160 -5.37 -8.00 -6.52
C ASP A 160 -5.60 -6.89 -5.48
N ASP A 161 -5.77 -7.25 -4.21
CA ASP A 161 -5.99 -6.28 -3.13
C ASP A 161 -4.80 -5.32 -3.01
N ASN A 162 -3.61 -5.81 -3.36
CA ASN A 162 -2.38 -5.04 -3.51
C ASN A 162 -2.46 -3.91 -4.56
N ILE A 163 -3.45 -3.93 -5.47
CA ILE A 163 -3.73 -2.88 -6.45
C ILE A 163 -4.93 -2.03 -6.02
N SER A 164 -6.01 -2.67 -5.61
CA SER A 164 -7.27 -1.98 -5.34
C SER A 164 -7.13 -1.03 -4.15
N VAL A 165 -6.46 -1.45 -3.08
CA VAL A 165 -6.26 -0.65 -1.87
C VAL A 165 -5.44 0.61 -2.13
N PRO A 166 -4.26 0.55 -2.77
CA PRO A 166 -3.47 1.75 -2.97
C PRO A 166 -4.09 2.68 -4.01
N LEU A 167 -4.69 2.15 -5.08
CA LEU A 167 -5.38 2.97 -6.07
C LEU A 167 -6.60 3.69 -5.47
N ALA A 168 -7.41 2.99 -4.66
CA ALA A 168 -8.53 3.61 -3.96
C ALA A 168 -8.04 4.69 -2.99
N SER A 169 -7.00 4.39 -2.19
CA SER A 169 -6.41 5.35 -1.27
C SER A 169 -5.88 6.59 -1.99
N MET A 170 -5.22 6.40 -3.13
CA MET A 170 -4.68 7.46 -3.97
C MET A 170 -5.78 8.31 -4.60
N LEU A 171 -6.83 7.69 -5.15
CA LEU A 171 -7.96 8.42 -5.73
C LEU A 171 -8.69 9.25 -4.67
N ILE A 172 -9.06 8.66 -3.54
CA ILE A 172 -9.78 9.39 -2.49
C ILE A 172 -8.89 10.47 -1.87
N SER A 173 -7.62 10.16 -1.62
CA SER A 173 -6.69 11.15 -1.09
C SER A 173 -6.41 12.28 -2.10
N PHE A 174 -6.39 11.99 -3.39
CA PHE A 174 -6.33 13.00 -4.43
C PHE A 174 -7.59 13.89 -4.44
N PHE A 175 -8.78 13.32 -4.29
CA PHE A 175 -10.00 14.14 -4.18
C PHE A 175 -10.08 14.96 -2.89
N MET A 176 -9.53 14.45 -1.78
CA MET A 176 -9.60 15.12 -0.48
C MET A 176 -8.48 16.14 -0.27
N PHE A 177 -7.31 15.96 -0.87
CA PHE A 177 -6.12 16.81 -0.68
C PHE A 177 -5.59 17.43 -1.97
N GLY A 178 -6.07 17.00 -3.14
CA GLY A 178 -5.84 17.67 -4.40
C GLY A 178 -6.47 19.05 -4.37
N TYR A 179 -5.66 20.04 -4.73
CA TYR A 179 -6.00 21.46 -4.79
C TYR A 179 -7.27 21.74 -5.57
#